data_AF-A0A1E7GAQ6-F1
#
_entry.id   AF-A0A1E7GAQ6-F1
#
_cell.length_a   1.000
_cell.length_b   1.000
_cell.length_c   1.000
_cell.angle_alpha   90.00
_cell.angle_beta   90.00
_cell.angle_gamma   90.00
#
_symmetry.space_group_name_H-M   'P 1'
#
loop_
_entity.id
_entity.type
_entity.pdbx_description
1 polymer ?
#
loop_
_entity_poly.entity_id
_entity_poly.type
_entity_poly.pdbx_seq_one_letter_code
_entity_poly.pdbx_strand_id
1 'polypeptide(L)' 'MKGIKENPPPLISESKKGKRGRPRQSKAKTPQGADAFCRNRGYISTIMKNAMSVIDSLYAALKGEPPIPD' A
#
# COMPACT_ATOMS: atom_id res chain seq x y z
N MET A 1 -21.94 30.27 -11.76
CA MET A 1 -21.32 31.25 -10.83
C MET A 1 -21.95 31.32 -9.43
N LYS A 2 -23.18 30.83 -9.19
CA LYS A 2 -23.87 30.98 -7.89
C LYS A 2 -23.14 30.30 -6.70
N GLY A 3 -22.62 29.09 -6.90
CA GLY A 3 -21.95 28.33 -5.83
C GLY A 3 -20.63 28.91 -5.31
N ILE A 4 -19.92 29.74 -6.09
CA ILE A 4 -18.67 30.38 -5.64
C ILE A 4 -18.95 31.51 -4.63
N LYS A 5 -20.11 32.17 -4.75
CA LYS A 5 -20.53 33.21 -3.78
C LYS A 5 -21.00 32.60 -2.45
N GLU A 6 -21.64 31.43 -2.50
CA GLU A 6 -22.16 30.74 -1.30
C GLU A 6 -21.05 30.07 -0.48
N ASN A 7 -19.95 29.66 -1.12
CA ASN A 7 -18.79 29.12 -0.44
C ASN A 7 -17.51 29.68 -1.06
N PRO A 8 -17.11 30.90 -0.68
CA PRO A 8 -15.88 31.48 -1.19
C PRO A 8 -14.70 30.58 -0.79
N PRO A 9 -13.73 30.35 -1.70
CA PRO A 9 -12.53 29.62 -1.33
C PRO A 9 -11.89 30.31 -0.13
N PRO A 10 -11.42 29.55 0.87
CA PRO A 10 -10.80 30.14 2.05
C PRO A 10 -9.64 31.03 1.61
N LEU A 11 -9.59 32.25 2.14
CA LEU A 11 -8.50 33.18 1.89
C LEU A 11 -7.19 32.48 2.27
N ILE A 12 -6.34 32.22 1.29
CA ILE A 12 -5.08 31.51 1.49
C ILE A 12 -4.13 32.46 2.20
N SER A 13 -4.22 32.51 3.53
CA SER A 13 -3.19 33.07 4.39
C SER A 13 -1.98 32.15 4.29
N GLU A 14 -0.95 32.60 3.57
CA GLU A 14 0.42 32.10 3.57
C GLU A 14 0.59 30.58 3.69
N SER A 15 0.77 29.92 2.53
CA SER A 15 1.47 28.63 2.40
C SER A 15 1.18 27.59 3.49
N LYS A 16 -0.08 27.13 3.62
CA LYS A 16 -0.31 25.84 4.29
C LYS A 16 0.44 24.78 3.47
N LYS A 17 1.64 24.37 3.91
CA LYS A 17 2.42 23.27 3.31
C LYS A 17 1.44 22.14 3.02
N GLY A 18 1.24 21.84 1.74
CA GLY A 18 0.33 20.77 1.36
C GLY A 18 0.76 19.50 2.08
N LYS A 19 -0.17 18.81 2.77
CA LYS A 19 0.04 17.44 3.27
C LYS A 19 0.03 16.44 2.11
N ARG A 20 0.58 16.80 0.95
CA ARG A 20 0.60 15.96 -0.24
C ARG A 20 1.80 15.02 -0.09
N GLY A 21 1.50 13.77 0.24
CA GLY A 21 2.49 12.70 0.31
C GLY A 21 2.25 11.77 1.51
N ARG A 22 2.58 10.49 1.33
CA ARG A 22 2.62 9.54 2.42
C ARG A 22 3.76 9.97 3.36
N PRO A 23 3.51 10.15 4.67
CA PRO A 23 4.59 10.30 5.65
C PRO A 23 5.59 9.15 5.48
N ARG A 24 6.89 9.45 5.62
CA ARG A 24 7.95 8.44 5.51
C ARG A 24 7.60 7.25 6.40
N GLN A 25 7.52 6.04 5.83
CA GLN A 25 7.32 4.83 6.62
C GLN A 25 8.46 4.70 7.64
N SER A 26 8.11 4.37 8.88
CA SER A 26 9.08 4.07 9.93
C SER A 26 9.92 2.86 9.54
N LYS A 27 11.14 2.79 10.08
CA LYS A 27 12.00 1.60 9.93
C LYS A 27 11.30 0.40 10.59
N ALA A 28 11.60 -0.81 10.09
CA ALA A 28 11.18 -2.02 10.77
C ALA A 28 11.73 -2.01 12.21
N LYS A 29 10.89 -2.45 13.17
CA LYS A 29 11.27 -2.47 14.59
C LYS A 29 12.27 -3.57 14.91
N THR A 30 12.24 -4.66 14.16
CA THR A 30 13.12 -5.82 14.30
C THR A 30 13.53 -6.37 12.92
N PRO A 31 14.70 -7.03 12.81
CA PRO A 31 15.11 -7.71 11.57
C PRO A 31 14.09 -8.73 11.08
N GLN A 32 13.52 -9.52 12.00
CA GLN A 32 12.52 -10.54 11.67
C GLN A 32 11.26 -9.92 11.03
N GLY A 33 10.86 -8.73 11.48
CA GLY A 33 9.74 -8.01 10.88
C GLY A 33 10.06 -7.50 9.47
N ALA A 34 11.30 -7.06 9.21
CA ALA A 34 11.74 -6.70 7.87
C ALA A 34 11.76 -7.92 6.94
N ASP A 35 12.27 -9.06 7.41
CA ASP A 35 12.34 -10.29 6.63
C ASP A 35 10.94 -10.82 6.28
N ALA A 36 10.04 -10.86 7.25
CA ALA A 36 8.65 -11.27 7.04
C ALA A 36 7.95 -10.34 6.03
N PHE A 37 8.16 -9.02 6.13
CA PHE A 37 7.60 -8.06 5.18
C PHE A 37 8.13 -8.30 3.76
N CYS A 38 9.45 -8.47 3.60
CA CYS A 38 10.06 -8.72 2.31
C CYS A 38 9.58 -10.03 1.68
N ARG A 39 9.46 -11.11 2.47
CA ARG A 39 8.93 -12.40 2.02
C ARG A 39 7.49 -12.28 1.52
N ASN A 40 6.61 -11.66 2.31
CA ASN A 40 5.19 -11.49 1.95
C ASN A 40 5.04 -10.63 0.68
N ARG A 41 5.77 -9.51 0.61
CA ARG A 41 5.75 -8.63 -0.56
C ARG A 41 6.29 -9.34 -1.80
N GLY A 42 7.39 -10.08 -1.66
CA GLY A 42 8.01 -10.84 -2.74
C GLY A 42 7.06 -11.90 -3.28
N TYR A 43 6.46 -12.69 -2.40
CA TYR A 43 5.49 -13.72 -2.75
C TYR A 43 4.30 -13.14 -3.52
N ILE A 44 3.64 -12.10 -2.98
CA ILE A 44 2.51 -11.45 -3.66
C ILE A 44 2.94 -10.92 -5.03
N SER A 45 4.13 -10.32 -5.14
CA SER A 45 4.64 -9.85 -6.43
C SER A 45 4.84 -10.99 -7.43
N THR A 46 5.30 -12.15 -7.00
CA THR A 46 5.45 -13.34 -7.86
C THR A 46 4.09 -13.80 -8.35
N ILE A 47 3.10 -13.93 -7.47
CA ILE A 47 1.74 -14.33 -7.83
C ILE A 47 1.13 -13.35 -8.84
N MET A 48 1.24 -12.04 -8.59
CA MET A 48 0.73 -11.01 -9.48
C MET A 48 1.40 -11.01 -10.86
N LYS A 49 2.72 -11.20 -10.92
CA LYS A 49 3.47 -11.24 -12.19
C LYS A 49 3.08 -12.43 -13.07
N ASN A 50 2.63 -13.51 -12.45
CA ASN A 50 2.18 -14.73 -13.12
C ASN A 50 0.65 -14.75 -13.31
N ALA A 51 -0.03 -13.60 -13.16
CA ALA A 51 -1.48 -13.47 -13.35
C ALA A 51 -2.34 -14.45 -12.53
N MET A 52 -1.84 -14.90 -11.37
CA MET A 52 -2.54 -15.80 -10.46
C MET A 52 -3.38 -15.03 -9.43
N SER A 53 -4.39 -15.69 -8.87
CA SER A 53 -5.24 -15.11 -7.82
C SER A 53 -4.46 -14.94 -6.51
N VAL A 54 -4.27 -13.70 -6.07
CA VAL A 54 -3.54 -13.39 -4.82
C VAL A 54 -4.24 -13.96 -3.60
N ILE A 55 -5.58 -13.87 -3.54
CA ILE A 55 -6.34 -14.35 -2.39
C ILE A 55 -6.24 -15.87 -2.26
N ASP A 56 -6.46 -16.58 -3.37
CA ASP A 56 -6.39 -18.06 -3.35
C ASP A 56 -4.98 -18.55 -3.06
N SER A 57 -3.96 -17.87 -3.61
CA SER A 57 -2.55 -18.19 -3.36
C SER A 57 -2.14 -17.96 -1.91
N LEU A 58 -2.69 -16.94 -1.24
CA LEU A 58 -2.48 -16.70 0.19
C LEU A 58 -3.20 -17.75 1.03
N TYR A 59 -4.44 -18.10 0.67
CA TYR A 59 -5.20 -19.15 1.36
C TYR A 59 -4.49 -20.50 1.29
N ALA A 60 -4.04 -20.91 0.10
CA ALA A 60 -3.31 -22.15 -0.13
C ALA A 60 -1.95 -22.17 0.60
N ALA A 61 -1.22 -21.05 0.60
CA ALA A 61 0.02 -20.91 1.38
C ALA A 61 -0.22 -21.08 2.88
N LEU A 62 -1.30 -20.51 3.44
CA LEU A 62 -1.67 -20.71 4.85
C LEU A 62 -2.09 -22.16 5.16
N LYS A 63 -2.56 -22.90 4.16
CA LYS A 63 -2.83 -24.34 4.25
C LYS A 63 -1.58 -25.22 4.08
N GLY A 64 -0.43 -24.63 3.77
CA GLY A 64 0.83 -25.35 3.54
C GLY A 64 1.03 -25.82 2.10
N GLU A 65 0.17 -25.39 1.17
CA GLU A 65 0.18 -25.77 -0.25
C GLU A 65 0.32 -24.52 -1.12
N PRO A 66 1.43 -23.75 -1.02
CA PRO A 66 1.59 -22.54 -1.82
C PRO A 66 1.69 -22.89 -3.32
N PRO A 67 0.93 -22.24 -4.21
CA PRO A 67 1.11 -22.42 -5.65
C PRO A 67 2.50 -21.96 -6.08
N ILE A 68 3.16 -22.78 -6.89
CA ILE A 68 4.45 -22.49 -7.50
C ILE A 68 4.17 -22.14 -8.97
N PRO A 69 4.51 -20.93 -9.44
CA PRO A 69 4.41 -20.59 -10.85
C PRO A 69 5.40 -21.42 -11.69
N ASP A 70 5.03 -21.71 -12.94
CA ASP A 70 5.85 -22.41 -13.94
C ASP A 70 7.09 -21.60 -14.39
#